data_AF-A0A3S0HLC0-F1
#
_entry.id   AF-A0A3S0HLC0-F1
#
_cell.length_a   1.000
_cell.length_b   1.000
_cell.length_c   1.000
_cell.angle_alpha   90.00
_cell.angle_beta   90.00
_cell.angle_gamma   90.00
#
_symmetry.space_group_name_H-M   'P 1'
#
loop_
_entity.id
_entity.type
_entity.pdbx_description
1 polymer ?
#
loop_
_entity_poly.entity_id
_entity_poly.type
_entity_poly.pdbx_seq_one_letter_code
_entity_poly.pdbx_strand_id
1 'polypeptide(L)'
;MDTKVVTAHIPLPLAEKVDQLAARLERPRGWIVKQALSAWVDLEEEYHKLTLEALADVDAGRVIDHQAVQAWADSLGTEKPLPLPR
;
A
#
# COMPACT_ATOMS: atom_id res chain seq x y z
N MET A 1 -22.75 -8.77 -15.09
CA MET A 1 -21.31 -8.71 -14.79
C MET A 1 -20.72 -10.03 -15.20
N ASP A 2 -19.76 -10.00 -16.11
CA ASP A 2 -19.12 -11.20 -16.62
C ASP A 2 -18.01 -11.63 -15.64
N THR A 3 -17.86 -12.93 -15.43
CA THR A 3 -16.84 -13.48 -14.54
C THR A 3 -15.93 -14.42 -15.33
N LYS A 4 -14.66 -14.46 -14.94
CA LYS A 4 -13.65 -15.37 -15.50
C LYS A 4 -13.04 -16.19 -14.38
N VAL A 5 -12.94 -17.51 -14.58
CA VAL A 5 -12.27 -18.40 -13.63
C VAL A 5 -10.76 -18.27 -13.80
N VAL A 6 -10.07 -18.11 -12.66
CA VAL A 6 -8.60 -18.13 -12.58
C VAL A 6 -8.21 -19.29 -11.66
N THR A 7 -7.25 -20.10 -12.10
CA THR A 7 -6.73 -21.24 -11.34
C THR A 7 -5.25 -21.05 -11.09
N ALA A 8 -4.83 -21.17 -9.83
CA ALA A 8 -3.44 -21.09 -9.42
C ALA A 8 -3.16 -22.14 -8.35
N HIS A 9 -1.97 -22.76 -8.42
CA HIS A 9 -1.49 -23.62 -7.35
C HIS A 9 -0.97 -22.74 -6.20
N ILE A 10 -1.45 -23.00 -5.00
CA ILE A 10 -0.96 -22.35 -3.78
C ILE A 10 -0.34 -23.39 -2.85
N PRO A 11 0.69 -23.03 -2.05
CA PRO A 11 1.23 -23.93 -1.05
C PRO A 11 0.15 -24.43 -0.08
N LEU A 12 0.20 -25.71 0.29
CA LEU A 12 -0.77 -26.31 1.22
C LEU A 12 -0.91 -25.51 2.54
N PRO A 13 0.17 -25.03 3.20
CA PRO A 13 0.03 -24.24 4.42
C PRO A 13 -0.73 -22.92 4.22
N LEU A 14 -0.71 -22.36 3.01
CA LEU A 14 -1.49 -21.16 2.69
C LEU A 14 -2.96 -21.50 2.49
N ALA A 15 -3.27 -22.61 1.79
CA ALA A 15 -4.62 -23.08 1.62
C ALA A 15 -5.31 -23.36 2.97
N GLU A 16 -4.61 -23.99 3.91
CA GLU A 16 -5.10 -24.25 5.27
C GLU A 16 -5.43 -22.96 6.03
N LYS A 17 -4.59 -21.92 5.90
CA LYS A 17 -4.87 -20.60 6.49
C LYS A 17 -6.11 -19.96 5.88
N VAL A 18 -6.30 -20.08 4.56
CA VAL A 18 -7.51 -19.58 3.88
C VAL A 18 -8.75 -20.31 4.39
N ASP A 19 -8.67 -21.63 4.61
CA ASP A 19 -9.77 -22.43 5.15
C ASP A 19 -10.13 -22.00 6.59
N GLN A 20 -9.14 -21.76 7.44
CA GLN A 20 -9.35 -21.26 8.80
C GLN A 20 -10.00 -19.87 8.82
N LEU A 21 -9.56 -18.96 7.94
CA LEU A 21 -10.15 -17.64 7.79
C LEU A 21 -11.59 -17.70 7.28
N ALA A 22 -11.84 -18.54 6.28
CA ALA A 22 -13.17 -18.79 5.73
C ALA A 22 -14.13 -19.30 6.82
N ALA A 23 -13.69 -20.25 7.65
CA ALA A 23 -14.47 -20.77 8.77
C ALA A 23 -14.75 -19.70 9.82
N ARG A 24 -13.72 -18.94 10.24
CA ARG A 24 -13.84 -17.89 11.26
C ARG A 24 -14.79 -16.75 10.83
N LEU A 25 -14.80 -16.43 9.54
CA LEU A 25 -15.60 -15.33 8.99
C LEU A 25 -16.96 -15.78 8.44
N GLU A 26 -17.26 -17.08 8.48
CA GLU A 26 -18.46 -17.68 7.88
C GLU A 26 -18.65 -17.26 6.41
N ARG A 27 -17.58 -17.43 5.62
CA ARG A 27 -17.54 -17.06 4.20
C ARG A 27 -16.95 -18.20 3.37
N PRO A 28 -17.35 -18.33 2.09
CA PRO A 28 -16.74 -19.33 1.21
C PRO A 28 -15.29 -18.93 0.87
N ARG A 29 -14.41 -19.91 0.67
CA ARG A 29 -12.99 -19.69 0.29
C ARG A 29 -12.84 -18.75 -0.91
N GLY A 30 -13.69 -18.95 -1.94
CA GLY A 30 -13.67 -18.12 -3.14
C GLY A 30 -13.95 -16.65 -2.86
N TRP A 31 -14.72 -16.34 -1.81
CA TRP A 31 -14.92 -14.95 -1.36
C TRP A 31 -13.64 -14.40 -0.74
N ILE A 32 -12.96 -15.17 0.13
CA ILE A 32 -11.67 -14.76 0.73
C ILE A 32 -10.63 -14.49 -0.36
N VAL A 33 -10.51 -15.39 -1.34
CA VAL A 33 -9.58 -15.24 -2.47
C VAL A 33 -9.92 -14.01 -3.31
N LYS A 34 -11.21 -13.78 -3.61
CA LYS A 34 -11.65 -12.58 -4.33
C LYS A 34 -11.28 -11.30 -3.59
N GLN A 35 -11.53 -11.24 -2.28
CA GLN A 35 -11.21 -10.05 -1.48
C GLN A 35 -9.71 -9.81 -1.40
N ALA A 36 -8.92 -10.86 -1.15
CA ALA A 36 -7.46 -10.76 -1.10
C ALA A 36 -6.89 -10.29 -2.44
N LEU A 37 -7.38 -10.84 -3.56
CA LEU A 37 -6.92 -10.44 -4.89
C LEU A 37 -7.29 -8.99 -5.20
N SER A 38 -8.52 -8.56 -4.88
CA SER A 38 -8.96 -7.19 -5.12
C SER A 38 -8.11 -6.21 -4.31
N ALA A 39 -7.94 -6.46 -3.01
CA ALA A 39 -7.14 -5.61 -2.14
C ALA A 39 -5.66 -5.54 -2.56
N TRP A 40 -5.10 -6.65 -3.07
CA TRP A 40 -3.73 -6.65 -3.57
C TRP A 40 -3.59 -5.84 -4.87
N VAL A 41 -4.52 -5.98 -5.82
CA VAL A 41 -4.51 -5.18 -7.06
C VAL A 41 -4.65 -3.70 -6.75
N ASP A 42 -5.61 -3.32 -5.90
CA ASP A 42 -5.83 -1.92 -5.52
C ASP A 42 -4.56 -1.31 -4.89
N LEU A 43 -3.85 -2.08 -4.05
CA LEU A 43 -2.60 -1.64 -3.43
C LEU A 43 -1.49 -1.45 -4.46
N GLU A 44 -1.33 -2.40 -5.38
CA GLU A 44 -0.29 -2.36 -6.42
C GLU A 44 -0.53 -1.19 -7.39
N GLU A 45 -1.78 -0.95 -7.76
CA GLU A 45 -2.17 0.18 -8.61
C GLU A 45 -1.89 1.54 -7.93
N GLU A 46 -2.22 1.66 -6.64
CA GLU A 46 -1.95 2.89 -5.89
C GLU A 46 -0.44 3.11 -5.72
N TYR A 47 0.33 2.06 -5.44
CA TYR A 47 1.80 2.16 -5.36
C TYR A 47 2.41 2.60 -6.68
N HIS A 48 1.93 2.02 -7.79
CA HIS A 48 2.40 2.40 -9.12
C HIS A 48 2.07 3.86 -9.42
N LYS A 49 0.83 4.28 -9.16
CA LYS A 49 0.38 5.67 -9.33
C LYS A 49 1.21 6.65 -8.50
N LEU A 50 1.38 6.41 -7.20
CA LEU A 50 2.17 7.27 -6.32
C LEU A 50 3.64 7.36 -6.77
N THR A 51 4.20 6.27 -7.29
CA THR A 51 5.56 6.27 -7.85
C THR A 51 5.66 7.20 -9.07
N LEU A 52 4.69 7.13 -9.99
CA LEU A 52 4.66 7.99 -11.17
C LEU A 52 4.45 9.47 -10.79
N GLU A 53 3.58 9.74 -9.83
CA GLU A 53 3.36 11.10 -9.30
C GLU A 53 4.64 11.66 -8.68
N ALA A 54 5.35 10.87 -7.86
CA ALA A 54 6.61 11.28 -7.26
C ALA A 54 7.70 11.54 -8.32
N LEU A 55 7.78 10.73 -9.37
CA LEU A 55 8.71 10.99 -10.48
C LEU A 55 8.38 12.29 -11.21
N ALA A 56 7.09 12.57 -11.44
CA ALA A 56 6.65 13.83 -12.05
C ALA A 56 6.91 15.06 -11.16
N ASP A 57 6.89 14.90 -9.83
CA ASP A 57 7.31 15.94 -8.89
C ASP A 57 8.81 16.23 -8.99
N VAL A 58 9.64 15.18 -9.08
CA VAL A 58 11.08 15.32 -9.29
C VAL A 58 11.39 16.01 -10.61
N ASP A 59 10.77 15.58 -11.71
CA ASP A 59 10.98 16.16 -13.04
C ASP A 59 10.57 17.65 -13.09
N ALA A 60 9.54 18.02 -12.34
CA ALA A 60 9.07 19.40 -12.25
C ALA A 60 9.80 20.25 -11.19
N GLY A 61 10.77 19.66 -10.47
CA GLY A 61 11.50 20.34 -9.39
C GLY A 61 10.64 20.64 -8.16
N ARG A 62 9.50 19.97 -7.98
CA ARG A 62 8.64 20.06 -6.77
C ARG A 62 9.23 19.21 -5.64
N VAL A 63 10.48 19.47 -5.30
CA VAL A 63 11.23 18.77 -4.25
C VAL A 63 11.57 19.74 -3.13
N ILE A 64 11.67 19.20 -1.91
CA ILE A 64 12.08 19.98 -0.74
C ILE A 64 13.55 19.68 -0.46
N ASP A 65 14.33 20.73 -0.21
CA ASP A 65 15.74 20.60 0.12
C ASP A 65 15.95 19.76 1.41
N HIS A 66 16.88 18.81 1.34
CA HIS A 66 17.14 17.88 2.44
C HIS A 66 17.61 18.61 3.71
N GLN A 67 18.42 19.66 3.60
CA GLN A 67 18.91 20.41 4.75
C GLN A 67 17.77 21.16 5.45
N ALA A 68 16.79 21.68 4.70
CA ALA A 68 15.59 22.29 5.25
C ALA A 68 14.72 21.27 6.03
N VAL A 69 14.57 20.05 5.49
CA VAL A 69 13.86 18.95 6.18
C VAL A 69 14.59 18.53 7.45
N GLN A 70 15.91 18.40 7.40
CA GLN A 70 16.73 18.01 8.56
C GLN A 70 16.62 19.07 9.68
N ALA A 71 16.82 20.34 9.35
CA ALA A 71 16.70 21.43 10.33
C ALA A 71 15.31 21.47 10.97
N TRP A 72 14.27 21.27 10.16
CA TRP A 72 12.90 21.16 10.66
C TRP A 72 12.73 19.97 11.62
N ALA A 73 13.16 18.77 11.23
CA ALA A 73 13.05 17.58 12.06
C ALA A 73 13.78 17.74 13.41
N ASP A 74 14.99 18.29 13.40
CA ASP A 74 15.79 18.53 14.62
C ASP A 74 15.12 19.53 15.57
N SER A 75 14.35 20.47 15.03
CA SER A 75 13.66 21.50 15.82
C SER A 75 12.41 20.99 16.56
N LEU A 76 11.83 19.86 16.15
CA LEU A 76 10.57 19.34 16.70
C LEU A 76 10.65 19.01 18.19
N GLY A 77 11.83 18.65 18.69
CA GLY A 77 12.09 18.36 20.10
C GLY A 77 12.43 19.57 20.96
N THR A 78 12.38 20.79 20.41
CA THR A 78 12.78 22.03 21.08
C THR A 78 11.57 22.92 21.42
N GLU A 79 11.78 23.92 22.27
CA GLU A 79 10.74 24.90 22.64
C GLU A 79 10.28 25.80 21.47
N LYS A 80 10.98 25.77 20.34
CA LYS A 80 10.70 26.59 19.14
C LYS A 80 10.85 25.76 17.86
N PRO A 81 9.88 24.89 17.56
CA PRO A 81 9.89 24.13 16.31
C PRO A 81 9.84 25.07 15.10
N LEU A 82 10.63 24.75 14.07
CA LEU A 82 10.62 25.43 12.78
C LEU A 82 9.34 25.06 12.00
N PRO A 83 8.90 25.91 11.05
CA PRO A 83 7.78 25.58 10.19
C PRO A 83 8.14 24.44 9.23
N LEU A 84 7.12 23.65 8.83
CA LEU A 84 7.29 22.59 7.83
C LEU A 84 7.82 23.21 6.51
N PRO A 85 8.93 22.69 5.96
CA PRO A 85 9.47 23.17 4.70
C PRO A 85 8.51 22.86 3.54
N ARG A 86 8.55 23.67 2.48
CA ARG A 86 7.64 23.63 1.32
C ARG A 86 8.41 23.66 0.02
#